data_AF-A0A440NKP1-F1
#
_entry.id   AF-A0A440NKP1-F1
#
_cell.length_a   1.000
_cell.length_b   1.000
_cell.length_c   1.000
_cell.angle_alpha   90.00
_cell.angle_beta   90.00
_cell.angle_gamma   90.00
#
_symmetry.space_group_name_H-M   'P 1'
#
loop_
_entity.id
_entity.type
_entity.pdbx_description
1 polymer ?
#
loop_
_entity_poly.entity_id
_entity_poly.type
_entity_poly.pdbx_seq_one_letter_code
_entity_poly.pdbx_strand_id
1 'polypeptide(L)'
;MTGPRSSFPIAALLAATAFVVPVKAGAGIEVTMNQAKIVKLSRAADTIVVGNPAIADASVQDASTIVLTGKGFGVTNLVVLDQEGHPIVDEQITVVRQDASSVRIYRRAEIQTMSCTPYCESSYKSDAEKASEAEMSAGR
;
A
#
# COMPACT_ATOMS: atom_id res chain seq x y z
N MET A 1 -49.80 59.32 -12.88
CA MET A 1 -49.82 57.85 -12.91
C MET A 1 -48.56 57.37 -13.60
N THR A 2 -47.66 56.85 -12.79
CA THR A 2 -46.29 56.41 -13.09
C THR A 2 -46.28 54.96 -13.55
N GLY A 3 -45.50 54.64 -14.58
CA GLY A 3 -45.16 53.25 -14.91
C GLY A 3 -44.35 53.08 -16.21
N PRO A 4 -43.01 53.03 -16.15
CA PRO A 4 -42.15 52.52 -17.20
C PRO A 4 -41.85 51.02 -16.95
N ARG A 5 -41.56 50.24 -17.99
CA ARG A 5 -40.81 48.96 -17.91
C ARG A 5 -40.52 48.44 -19.32
N SER A 6 -39.35 48.74 -19.88
CA SER A 6 -38.04 48.11 -19.63
C SER A 6 -37.84 46.85 -20.46
N SER A 7 -37.22 47.06 -21.62
CA SER A 7 -36.52 46.08 -22.44
C SER A 7 -35.41 45.41 -21.61
N PHE A 8 -35.35 44.08 -21.61
CA PHE A 8 -34.20 43.34 -21.07
C PHE A 8 -33.67 42.40 -22.17
N PRO A 9 -32.44 42.62 -22.69
CA PRO A 9 -31.80 41.67 -23.59
C PRO A 9 -31.32 40.44 -22.80
N ILE A 10 -31.66 39.27 -23.33
CA ILE A 10 -31.26 37.96 -22.80
C ILE A 10 -29.74 37.82 -22.99
N ALA A 11 -28.99 37.93 -21.90
CA ALA A 11 -27.56 37.63 -21.86
C ALA A 11 -27.38 36.10 -21.92
N ALA A 12 -26.80 35.61 -23.01
CA ALA A 12 -26.41 34.22 -23.17
C ALA A 12 -25.26 33.88 -22.21
N LEU A 13 -25.57 33.10 -21.18
CA LEU A 13 -24.61 32.55 -20.22
C LEU A 13 -23.84 31.41 -20.92
N LEU A 14 -22.58 31.65 -21.29
CA LEU A 14 -21.66 30.58 -21.69
C LEU A 14 -21.33 29.71 -20.47
N ALA A 15 -21.88 28.50 -20.43
CA ALA A 15 -21.51 27.49 -19.44
C ALA A 15 -20.13 26.90 -19.78
N ALA A 16 -19.09 27.38 -19.10
CA ALA A 16 -17.76 26.77 -19.12
C ALA A 16 -17.78 25.51 -18.24
N THR A 17 -17.91 24.32 -18.85
CA THR A 17 -17.73 23.04 -18.17
C THR A 17 -16.24 22.83 -17.89
N ALA A 18 -15.80 23.13 -16.67
CA ALA A 18 -14.47 22.79 -16.20
C ALA A 18 -14.35 21.25 -16.05
N PHE A 19 -13.53 20.63 -16.89
CA PHE A 19 -13.15 19.22 -16.71
C PHE A 19 -12.22 19.11 -15.50
N VAL A 20 -12.73 18.53 -14.41
CA VAL A 20 -11.92 18.20 -13.23
C VAL A 20 -11.23 16.87 -13.53
N VAL A 21 -9.93 16.91 -13.79
CA VAL A 21 -9.12 15.68 -13.91
C VAL A 21 -8.74 15.24 -12.50
N PRO A 22 -9.07 14.00 -12.07
CA PRO A 22 -8.69 13.53 -10.75
C PRO A 22 -7.16 13.45 -10.67
N VAL A 23 -6.57 14.12 -9.68
CA VAL A 23 -5.15 13.97 -9.39
C VAL A 23 -4.94 12.59 -8.76
N LYS A 24 -4.16 11.73 -9.41
CA LYS A 24 -3.78 10.43 -8.86
C LYS A 24 -2.66 10.70 -7.85
N ALA A 25 -3.00 10.68 -6.56
CA ALA A 25 -2.00 10.68 -5.49
C ALA A 25 -1.00 9.54 -5.75
N GLY A 26 0.30 9.81 -5.54
CA GLY A 26 1.37 8.84 -5.75
C GLY A 26 0.99 7.50 -5.14
N ALA A 27 0.90 6.46 -5.97
CA ALA A 27 0.52 5.14 -5.51
C ALA A 27 1.71 4.57 -4.75
N GLY A 28 1.62 4.54 -3.42
CA GLY A 28 2.62 3.89 -2.57
C GLY A 28 2.83 2.42 -2.96
N ILE A 29 3.88 1.82 -2.41
CA ILE A 29 4.29 0.46 -2.74
C ILE A 29 3.46 -0.54 -1.94
N GLU A 30 2.48 -1.17 -2.58
CA GLU A 30 1.81 -2.34 -1.98
C GLU A 30 2.64 -3.62 -2.20
N VAL A 31 2.82 -4.39 -1.13
CA VAL A 31 3.49 -5.71 -1.12
C VAL A 31 2.63 -6.69 -0.35
N THR A 32 2.44 -7.90 -0.88
CA THR A 32 1.79 -8.97 -0.13
C THR A 32 2.78 -9.60 0.84
N MET A 33 2.35 -9.87 2.07
CA MET A 33 3.17 -10.59 3.05
C MET A 33 3.70 -11.91 2.48
N ASN A 34 4.92 -12.28 2.90
CA ASN A 34 5.66 -13.46 2.43
C ASN A 34 5.93 -13.47 0.92
N GLN A 35 5.75 -12.34 0.23
CA GLN A 35 6.09 -12.17 -1.18
C GLN A 35 7.15 -11.08 -1.37
N ALA A 36 7.92 -11.24 -2.43
CA ALA A 36 8.90 -10.28 -2.87
C ALA A 36 8.38 -9.48 -4.08
N LYS A 37 8.71 -8.19 -4.11
CA LYS A 37 8.41 -7.27 -5.20
C LYS A 37 9.71 -6.61 -5.64
N ILE A 38 9.95 -6.60 -6.95
CA ILE A 38 11.11 -5.93 -7.51
C ILE A 38 10.81 -4.44 -7.63
N VAL A 39 11.67 -3.62 -7.06
CA VAL A 39 11.67 -2.16 -7.18
C VAL A 39 12.85 -1.75 -8.05
N LYS A 40 12.55 -1.17 -9.21
CA LYS A 40 13.57 -0.63 -10.12
C LYS A 40 13.77 0.85 -9.85
N LEU A 41 15.02 1.24 -9.74
CA LEU A 41 15.44 2.62 -9.48
C LEU A 41 15.76 3.34 -10.79
N SER A 42 15.60 4.66 -10.80
CA SER A 42 15.94 5.51 -11.94
C SER A 42 17.45 5.78 -12.07
N ARG A 43 18.21 5.56 -10.99
CA ARG A 43 19.67 5.76 -10.89
C ARG A 43 20.25 4.83 -9.83
N ALA A 44 21.58 4.77 -9.74
CA ALA A 44 22.28 3.92 -8.78
C ALA A 44 22.01 4.37 -7.33
N ALA A 45 21.63 3.42 -6.47
CA ALA A 45 21.51 3.61 -5.03
C ALA A 45 22.88 3.54 -4.36
N ASP A 46 23.07 4.41 -3.37
CA ASP A 46 24.19 4.37 -2.44
C ASP A 46 23.71 3.92 -1.04
N THR A 47 22.63 4.52 -0.56
CA THR A 47 22.07 4.25 0.75
C THR A 47 20.61 3.81 0.66
N ILE A 48 20.24 2.76 1.39
CA ILE A 48 18.87 2.25 1.47
C ILE A 48 18.45 2.19 2.95
N VAL A 49 17.29 2.76 3.24
CA VAL A 49 16.72 2.82 4.58
C VAL A 49 15.30 2.30 4.52
N VAL A 50 15.00 1.32 5.37
CA VAL A 50 13.65 0.82 5.61
C VAL A 50 13.22 1.30 6.98
N GLY A 51 12.07 1.98 7.07
CA GLY A 51 11.59 2.57 8.32
C GLY A 51 11.40 1.53 9.43
N ASN A 52 10.77 0.38 9.12
CA ASN A 52 10.59 -0.73 10.04
C ASN A 52 10.90 -2.10 9.39
N PRO A 53 12.05 -2.73 9.69
CA PRO A 53 12.47 -4.02 9.13
C PRO A 53 11.66 -5.23 9.61
N ALA A 54 10.77 -5.05 10.60
CA ALA A 54 9.80 -6.06 11.00
C ALA A 54 8.58 -6.11 10.07
N ILE A 55 8.25 -5.00 9.39
CA ILE A 55 7.11 -4.88 8.46
C ILE A 55 7.54 -5.24 7.03
N ALA A 56 8.61 -4.64 6.54
CA ALA A 56 9.16 -4.93 5.21
C ALA A 56 10.69 -5.00 5.29
N ASP A 57 11.33 -5.68 4.35
CA ASP A 57 12.79 -5.75 4.26
C ASP A 57 13.24 -5.59 2.82
N ALA A 58 14.41 -4.99 2.61
CA ALA A 58 14.93 -4.66 1.29
C ALA A 58 16.33 -5.28 1.12
N SER A 59 16.51 -6.04 0.04
CA SER A 59 17.80 -6.59 -0.34
C SER A 59 18.24 -6.03 -1.69
N VAL A 60 19.52 -5.73 -1.82
CA VAL A 60 20.10 -5.13 -3.03
C VAL A 60 20.52 -6.25 -3.97
N GLN A 61 19.96 -6.26 -5.18
CA GLN A 61 20.39 -7.18 -6.22
C GLN A 61 21.52 -6.59 -7.07
N ASP A 62 21.36 -5.32 -7.46
CA ASP A 62 22.36 -4.51 -8.15
C ASP A 62 22.16 -3.03 -7.81
N ALA A 63 22.99 -2.15 -8.37
CA ALA A 63 22.95 -0.71 -8.09
C ALA A 63 21.59 -0.05 -8.36
N SER A 64 20.76 -0.62 -9.24
CA SER A 64 19.47 -0.06 -9.67
C SER A 64 18.27 -0.96 -9.35
N THR A 65 18.47 -2.10 -8.70
CA THR A 65 17.44 -3.11 -8.47
C THR A 65 17.41 -3.54 -7.00
N ILE A 66 16.25 -3.33 -6.37
CA ILE A 66 15.98 -3.74 -5.00
C ILE A 66 14.90 -4.82 -5.00
N VAL A 67 15.11 -5.87 -4.22
CA VAL A 67 14.10 -6.88 -3.91
C VAL A 67 13.50 -6.56 -2.54
N LEU A 68 12.26 -6.09 -2.56
CA LEU A 68 11.49 -5.72 -1.37
C LEU A 68 10.60 -6.88 -0.93
N THR A 69 10.68 -7.31 0.33
CA THR A 69 9.92 -8.44 0.88
C THR A 69 8.99 -7.98 2.01
N GLY A 70 7.72 -8.35 1.94
CA GLY A 70 6.76 -8.10 3.03
C GLY A 70 6.90 -9.13 4.15
N LYS A 71 7.18 -8.70 5.39
CA LYS A 71 7.42 -9.57 6.55
C LYS A 71 6.31 -9.52 7.61
N GLY A 72 5.76 -8.33 7.84
CA GLY A 72 4.77 -8.03 8.87
C GLY A 72 3.62 -7.20 8.28
N PHE A 73 2.43 -7.25 8.88
CA PHE A 73 1.33 -6.38 8.44
C PHE A 73 1.56 -4.96 8.92
N GLY A 74 1.17 -4.00 8.09
CA GLY A 74 1.17 -2.59 8.46
C GLY A 74 1.73 -1.70 7.37
N VAL A 75 2.10 -0.50 7.79
CA VAL A 75 2.58 0.56 6.92
C VAL A 75 3.96 0.99 7.38
N THR A 76 4.91 1.05 6.46
CA THR A 76 6.25 1.58 6.67
C THR A 76 6.67 2.41 5.45
N ASN A 77 7.94 2.73 5.28
CA ASN A 77 8.45 3.47 4.14
C ASN A 77 9.82 2.94 3.71
N LEU A 78 10.15 3.21 2.46
CA LEU A 78 11.45 2.96 1.86
C LEU A 78 12.03 4.28 1.38
N VAL A 79 13.22 4.60 1.89
CA VAL A 79 14.01 5.74 1.45
C VAL A 79 15.28 5.22 0.78
N VAL A 80 15.55 5.68 -0.42
CA VAL A 80 16.74 5.32 -1.20
C VAL A 80 17.43 6.60 -1.63
N LEU A 81 18.72 6.72 -1.36
CA LEU A 81 19.53 7.91 -1.69
C LEU A 81 20.62 7.58 -2.71
N ASP A 82 21.01 8.56 -3.51
CA ASP A 82 22.23 8.51 -4.33
C ASP A 82 23.48 8.90 -3.53
N GLN A 83 24.65 8.88 -4.19
CA GLN A 83 25.94 9.20 -3.57
C GLN A 83 26.02 10.63 -3.05
N GLU A 84 25.26 11.55 -3.65
CA GLU A 84 25.17 12.95 -3.24
C GLU A 84 24.15 13.17 -2.11
N GLY A 85 23.43 12.13 -1.70
CA GLY A 85 22.42 12.18 -0.63
C GLY A 85 21.04 12.64 -1.09
N HIS A 86 20.77 12.74 -2.40
CA HIS A 86 19.43 13.07 -2.90
C HIS A 86 18.52 11.84 -2.89
N PRO A 87 17.23 12.01 -2.53
CA PRO A 87 16.28 10.91 -2.57
C PRO A 87 15.97 10.47 -4.00
N ILE A 88 16.16 9.18 -4.25
CA ILE A 88 15.74 8.44 -5.45
C ILE A 88 14.33 7.89 -5.25
N VAL A 89 14.06 7.36 -4.05
CA VAL A 89 12.75 6.84 -3.61
C VAL A 89 12.50 7.36 -2.20
N ASP A 90 11.28 7.85 -1.97
CA ASP A 90 10.75 8.12 -0.63
C ASP A 90 9.25 7.81 -0.69
N GLU A 91 8.93 6.53 -0.49
CA GLU A 91 7.59 6.00 -0.71
C GLU A 91 7.10 5.18 0.47
N GLN A 92 5.80 5.28 0.73
CA GLN A 92 5.14 4.46 1.74
C GLN A 92 4.97 3.02 1.23
N ILE A 93 5.30 2.05 2.07
CA ILE A 93 5.07 0.63 1.83
C ILE A 93 3.86 0.19 2.65
N THR A 94 2.88 -0.44 1.99
CA THR A 94 1.76 -1.09 2.66
C THR A 94 1.87 -2.60 2.48
N VAL A 95 1.96 -3.34 3.59
CA VAL A 95 2.04 -4.80 3.56
C VAL A 95 0.69 -5.41 3.90
N VAL A 96 0.12 -6.11 2.92
CA VAL A 96 -1.21 -6.72 2.99
C VAL A 96 -1.15 -8.23 3.18
N ARG A 97 -2.27 -8.84 3.55
CA ARG A 97 -2.38 -10.29 3.71
C ARG A 97 -2.35 -11.03 2.39
N GLN A 98 -1.67 -12.17 2.38
CA GLN A 98 -1.88 -13.16 1.33
C GLN A 98 -3.21 -13.89 1.58
N ASP A 99 -4.19 -13.62 0.73
CA ASP A 99 -5.50 -14.28 0.82
C ASP A 99 -5.63 -15.44 -0.17
N ALA A 100 -4.68 -15.58 -1.11
CA ALA A 100 -4.69 -16.61 -2.14
C ALA A 100 -4.69 -18.02 -1.52
N SER A 101 -5.64 -18.85 -1.96
CA SER A 101 -5.81 -20.24 -1.51
C SER A 101 -5.95 -20.42 0.00
N SER A 102 -6.38 -19.38 0.72
CA SER A 102 -6.60 -19.43 2.16
C SER A 102 -8.07 -19.65 2.50
N VAL A 103 -8.34 -20.45 3.54
CA VAL A 103 -9.68 -20.66 4.09
C VAL A 103 -9.67 -20.33 5.57
N ARG A 104 -10.63 -19.52 6.02
CA ARG A 104 -10.80 -19.18 7.43
C ARG A 104 -11.99 -19.97 8.02
N ILE A 105 -11.70 -20.81 9.00
CA ILE A 105 -12.67 -21.62 9.71
C ILE A 105 -12.99 -20.96 11.05
N TYR A 106 -14.26 -20.67 11.29
CA TYR A 106 -14.76 -20.08 12.54
C TYR A 106 -15.38 -21.17 13.42
N ARG A 107 -14.80 -21.41 14.60
CA ARG A 107 -15.27 -22.39 15.60
C ARG A 107 -15.54 -21.67 16.92
N ARG A 108 -16.77 -21.20 17.09
CA ARG A 108 -17.16 -20.31 18.21
C ARG A 108 -16.24 -19.08 18.26
N ALA A 109 -15.39 -18.99 19.28
CA ALA A 109 -14.42 -17.91 19.47
C ALA A 109 -13.09 -18.16 18.73
N GLU A 110 -12.79 -19.39 18.31
CA GLU A 110 -11.53 -19.69 17.62
C GLU A 110 -11.65 -19.44 16.11
N ILE A 111 -10.65 -18.76 15.56
CA ILE A 111 -10.50 -18.56 14.12
C ILE A 111 -9.24 -19.30 13.69
N GLN A 112 -9.38 -20.25 12.74
CA GLN A 112 -8.27 -21.00 12.17
C GLN A 112 -8.12 -20.65 10.69
N THR A 113 -6.94 -20.18 10.30
CA THR A 113 -6.59 -19.97 8.89
C THR A 113 -5.88 -21.22 8.36
N MET A 114 -6.34 -21.70 7.21
CA MET A 114 -5.83 -22.89 6.51
C MET A 114 -5.33 -22.48 5.13
N SER A 115 -4.31 -23.18 4.62
CA SER A 115 -3.84 -23.07 3.23
C SER A 115 -4.31 -24.31 2.46
N CYS A 116 -5.07 -24.13 1.38
CA CYS A 116 -5.78 -25.21 0.68
C CYS A 116 -5.34 -25.33 -0.78
N THR A 117 -4.40 -26.22 -1.07
CA THR A 117 -3.98 -26.61 -2.44
C THR A 117 -3.34 -28.01 -2.49
N PRO A 118 -4.01 -29.08 -2.94
CA PRO A 118 -5.46 -29.31 -3.11
C PRO A 118 -6.16 -29.73 -1.82
N TYR A 119 -5.40 -30.13 -0.79
CA TYR A 119 -5.90 -30.42 0.56
C TYR A 119 -5.59 -29.24 1.48
N CYS A 120 -6.36 -29.10 2.55
CA CYS A 120 -6.20 -28.01 3.51
C CYS A 120 -5.25 -28.42 4.64
N GLU A 121 -4.19 -27.64 4.80
CA GLU A 121 -3.23 -27.76 5.89
C GLU A 121 -3.19 -26.48 6.73
N SER A 122 -2.64 -26.53 7.93
CA SER A 122 -2.42 -25.34 8.76
C SER A 122 -1.63 -24.32 7.97
N SER A 123 -2.13 -23.08 7.88
CA SER A 123 -1.35 -22.02 7.24
C SER A 123 -0.03 -21.83 8.00
N TYR A 124 1.08 -21.69 7.29
CA TYR A 124 2.31 -21.17 7.88
C TYR A 124 2.02 -19.79 8.46
N LYS A 125 2.42 -19.56 9.71
CA LYS A 125 2.28 -18.27 10.39
C LYS A 125 3.67 -17.73 10.69
N SER A 126 3.97 -16.57 10.12
CA SER A 126 5.13 -15.78 10.52
C SER A 126 5.02 -15.37 11.99
N ASP A 127 6.13 -14.97 12.59
CA ASP A 127 6.08 -14.50 13.98
C ASP A 127 5.26 -13.22 14.14
N ALA A 128 5.18 -12.39 13.08
CA ALA A 128 4.28 -11.25 13.03
C ALA A 128 2.80 -11.67 13.04
N GLU A 129 2.45 -12.74 12.31
CA GLU A 129 1.09 -13.32 12.33
C GLU A 129 0.72 -13.88 13.70
N LYS A 130 1.64 -14.63 14.33
CA LYS A 130 1.43 -15.17 15.69
C LYS A 130 1.25 -14.05 16.73
N ALA A 131 2.08 -13.00 16.65
CA ALA A 131 1.99 -11.86 17.56
C ALA A 131 0.65 -11.14 17.41
N SER A 132 0.24 -10.84 16.17
CA SER A 132 -1.06 -10.19 15.89
C SER A 132 -2.24 -11.03 16.38
N GLU A 133 -2.23 -12.35 16.16
CA GLU A 133 -3.29 -13.22 16.66
C GLU A 133 -3.31 -13.31 18.20
N ALA A 134 -2.14 -13.33 18.85
CA ALA A 134 -2.02 -13.36 20.31
C ALA A 134 -2.58 -12.09 20.94
N GLU A 135 -2.24 -10.91 20.40
CA GLU A 135 -2.77 -9.62 20.85
C GLU A 135 -4.31 -9.57 20.70
N MET A 136 -4.84 -10.01 19.55
CA MET A 136 -6.28 -10.05 19.30
C MET A 136 -7.03 -11.05 20.20
N SER A 137 -6.35 -12.11 20.64
CA SER A 137 -6.93 -13.13 21.52
C SER A 137 -6.84 -12.75 23.00
N ALA A 138 -5.80 -12.01 23.39
CA ALA A 138 -5.60 -11.54 24.77
C ALA A 138 -6.60 -10.45 25.20
N GLY A 139 -7.23 -9.76 24.24
CA GLY A 139 -8.29 -8.78 24.50
C GLY A 139 -9.68 -9.39 24.74
N ARG A 140 -9.79 -10.71 24.91
CA ARG A 140 -11.06 -11.43 25.14
C ARG A 140 -11.14 -12.04 26.53
#